data_AF-A0A2Z3JHE0-F1
#
_entry.id   AF-A0A2Z3JHE0-F1
#
_cell.length_a   1.000
_cell.length_b   1.000
_cell.length_c   1.000
_cell.angle_alpha   90.00
_cell.angle_beta   90.00
_cell.angle_gamma   90.00
#
_symmetry.space_group_name_H-M   'P 1'
#
loop_
_entity.id
_entity.type
_entity.pdbx_description
1 polymer ?
#
loop_
_entity_poly.entity_id
_entity_poly.type
_entity_poly.pdbx_seq_one_letter_code
_entity_poly.pdbx_strand_id
1 'polypeptide(L)' 'MVASVTKYNNSGAASVKLTPVYSADPASENKAFWDATPNGSIELHIQNPAAAERFVPGQGYYVDFTPAE' A
#
# COMPACT_ATOMS: atom_id res chain seq x y z
N MET A 1 -2.69 -1.76 -4.16
CA MET A 1 -3.71 -2.56 -3.42
C MET A 1 -3.06 -3.18 -2.21
N VAL A 2 -3.78 -3.23 -1.08
CA VAL A 2 -3.34 -4.01 0.09
C VAL A 2 -3.42 -5.51 -0.23
N ALA A 3 -2.26 -6.15 -0.33
CA ALA A 3 -2.15 -7.58 -0.58
C ALA A 3 -2.36 -8.40 0.70
N SER A 4 -1.84 -7.92 1.84
CA SER A 4 -2.02 -8.59 3.14
C SER A 4 -1.87 -7.63 4.32
N VAL A 5 -2.55 -7.95 5.41
CA VAL A 5 -2.38 -7.31 6.73
C VAL A 5 -2.14 -8.43 7.75
N THR A 6 -0.96 -8.45 8.36
CA THR A 6 -0.57 -9.44 9.38
C THR A 6 -0.47 -8.75 10.73
N LYS A 7 -1.34 -9.12 11.69
CA LYS A 7 -1.32 -8.58 13.05
C LYS A 7 -0.38 -9.41 13.93
N TYR A 8 0.43 -8.75 14.74
CA TYR A 8 1.31 -9.41 15.71
C TYR A 8 0.61 -9.49 17.07
N ASN A 9 0.36 -10.72 17.53
CA ASN A 9 -0.49 -11.01 18.69
C ASN A 9 0.02 -10.45 20.03
N ASN A 10 1.28 -9.99 20.11
CA ASN A 10 1.93 -9.63 21.37
C ASN A 10 2.20 -8.13 21.56
N SER A 11 1.95 -7.29 20.54
CA SER A 11 2.31 -5.85 20.58
C SER A 11 1.24 -4.91 20.02
N GLY A 12 0.16 -5.43 19.42
CA GLY A 12 -0.82 -4.60 18.69
C GLY A 12 -0.28 -4.04 17.37
N ALA A 13 0.97 -4.34 17.00
CA ALA A 13 1.57 -3.93 15.74
C ALA A 13 1.05 -4.77 14.56
N ALA A 14 1.08 -4.20 13.35
CA ALA A 14 0.74 -4.90 12.12
C ALA A 14 1.77 -4.66 11.01
N SER A 15 2.01 -5.69 10.20
CA SER A 15 2.70 -5.58 8.91
C SER A 15 1.64 -5.48 7.81
N VAL A 16 1.72 -4.41 7.01
CA VAL A 16 0.85 -4.19 5.84
C VAL A 16 1.70 -4.24 4.59
N LYS A 17 1.33 -5.14 3.66
CA LYS A 17 1.98 -5.27 2.35
C LYS A 17 1.07 -4.71 1.27
N LEU A 18 1.57 -3.72 0.52
CA LEU A 18 0.88 -3.20 -0.65
C LEU A 18 1.64 -3.58 -1.92
N THR A 19 0.89 -4.00 -2.94
CA THR A 19 1.41 -4.27 -4.28
C THR A 19 0.76 -3.34 -5.31
N PRO A 20 1.51 -2.88 -6.32
CA PRO A 20 0.96 -2.11 -7.42
C PRO A 20 -0.12 -2.92 -8.15
N VAL A 21 -1.19 -2.25 -8.59
CA VAL A 21 -2.29 -2.87 -9.33
C VAL A 21 -2.00 -2.69 -10.81
N TYR A 22 -1.89 -3.79 -11.53
CA TYR A 22 -1.76 -3.76 -12.99
C TYR A 22 -3.15 -3.80 -13.64
N SER A 23 -3.30 -3.06 -14.73
CA SER A 23 -4.47 -3.11 -15.60
C SER A 23 -4.02 -3.18 -17.05
N ALA A 24 -4.72 -3.97 -17.87
CA ALA A 24 -4.46 -4.07 -19.30
C ALA A 24 -5.18 -2.98 -20.13
N ASP A 25 -6.09 -2.24 -19.51
CA ASP A 25 -6.83 -1.15 -20.17
C ASP A 25 -5.94 0.11 -20.28
N PRO A 26 -5.62 0.58 -21.50
CA PRO A 26 -4.80 1.77 -21.72
C PRO A 26 -5.38 3.07 -21.16
N ALA A 27 -6.72 3.15 -20.99
CA ALA A 27 -7.39 4.32 -20.45
C ALA A 27 -7.46 4.30 -18.91
N SER A 28 -7.03 3.21 -18.27
CA SER A 28 -7.10 3.09 -16.82
C SER A 28 -5.93 3.80 -16.12
N GLU A 29 -6.25 4.48 -15.02
CA GLU A 29 -5.27 5.13 -14.15
C GLU A 29 -4.17 4.14 -13.67
N ASN A 30 -4.53 2.89 -13.42
CA ASN A 30 -3.59 1.84 -13.03
C ASN A 30 -2.54 1.55 -14.11
N LYS A 31 -2.89 1.63 -15.41
CA LYS A 31 -1.93 1.47 -16.50
C LYS A 31 -0.98 2.65 -16.60
N ALA A 32 -1.51 3.88 -16.46
CA ALA A 32 -0.70 5.09 -16.44
C ALA A 32 0.27 5.11 -15.24
N PHE A 33 -0.20 4.69 -14.06
CA PHE A 33 0.63 4.57 -12.86
C PHE A 33 1.72 3.50 -13.00
N TRP A 34 1.39 2.36 -13.60
CA TRP A 34 2.35 1.27 -13.87
C TRP A 34 3.46 1.67 -14.85
N ASP A 35 3.13 2.47 -15.87
CA ASP A 35 4.12 2.94 -16.85
C ASP A 35 5.03 4.05 -16.28
N ALA A 36 4.51 4.84 -15.32
CA ALA A 36 5.24 5.96 -14.70
C ALA A 36 6.14 5.54 -13.53
N THR A 37 5.82 4.46 -12.83
CA THR A 37 6.52 4.05 -11.60
C THR A 37 7.28 2.75 -11.85
N PRO A 38 8.63 2.71 -11.79
CA PRO A 38 9.33 1.44 -11.75
C PRO A 38 8.80 0.63 -10.56
N ASN A 39 8.50 -0.63 -10.83
CA ASN A 39 7.95 -1.60 -9.88
C ASN A 39 8.55 -1.48 -8.46
N GLY A 40 7.71 -1.16 -7.49
CA GLY A 40 8.08 -1.04 -6.08
C GLY A 40 7.08 -1.76 -5.17
N SER A 41 7.58 -2.37 -4.10
CA SER A 41 6.76 -2.84 -2.99
C SER A 41 7.00 -1.97 -1.77
N ILE A 42 5.93 -1.58 -1.09
CA ILE A 42 6.01 -0.85 0.16
C ILE A 42 5.54 -1.77 1.28
N GLU A 43 6.40 -1.94 2.28
CA GLU A 43 6.09 -2.64 3.52
C GLU A 43 6.13 -1.64 4.66
N LEU A 44 5.01 -1.52 5.38
CA LEU A 44 4.88 -0.61 6.51
C LEU A 44 4.79 -1.41 7.81
N HIS A 45 5.66 -1.09 8.77
CA HIS A 45 5.59 -1.59 10.14
C HIS A 45 4.94 -0.52 11.02
N ILE A 46 3.66 -0.69 11.35
CA ILE A 46 2.88 0.32 12.07
C ILE A 46 2.71 -0.10 13.53
N GLN A 47 3.20 0.73 14.45
CA GLN A 47 3.04 0.52 15.90
C GLN A 47 1.76 1.14 16.46
N ASN A 48 1.23 2.20 15.85
CA ASN A 48 -0.03 2.82 16.27
C ASN A 48 -1.23 1.99 15.79
N PRO A 49 -2.02 1.36 16.68
CA PRO A 49 -3.11 0.47 16.27
C PRO A 49 -4.20 1.20 15.48
N ALA A 50 -4.53 2.44 15.86
CA ALA A 50 -5.56 3.24 15.17
C ALA A 50 -5.14 3.61 13.74
N ALA A 51 -3.85 3.74 13.46
CA ALA A 51 -3.34 3.98 12.12
C ALA A 51 -3.38 2.70 11.27
N ALA A 52 -3.08 1.54 11.87
CA ALA A 52 -3.16 0.25 11.19
C ALA A 52 -4.60 -0.08 10.75
N GLU A 53 -5.61 0.29 11.54
CA GLU A 53 -7.03 0.09 11.20
C GLU A 53 -7.50 0.84 9.95
N ARG A 54 -6.75 1.85 9.50
CA ARG A 54 -7.07 2.62 8.28
C ARG A 54 -6.73 1.86 6.99
N PHE A 55 -5.92 0.80 7.09
CA PHE A 55 -5.52 -0.04 5.95
C PHE A 55 -6.39 -1.30 5.88
N VAL A 56 -7.31 -1.31 4.92
CA VAL A 56 -8.29 -2.39 4.71
C VAL A 56 -7.84 -3.26 3.54
N PRO A 57 -7.76 -4.59 3.70
CA PRO A 57 -7.45 -5.51 2.60
C PRO A 57 -8.36 -5.32 1.39
N GLY A 58 -7.79 -5.37 0.18
CA GLY A 58 -8.54 -5.18 -1.08
C GLY A 58 -8.83 -3.73 -1.46
N GLN A 59 -8.59 -2.75 -0.58
CA GLN A 59 -8.70 -1.34 -0.92
C GLN A 59 -7.45 -0.82 -1.66
N GLY A 60 -7.67 0.18 -2.51
CA GLY A 60 -6.64 0.97 -3.16
C GLY A 60 -6.25 2.17 -2.30
N TYR A 61 -4.96 2.48 -2.24
CA TYR A 61 -4.43 3.65 -1.54
C TYR A 61 -3.40 4.32 -2.44
N TYR A 62 -3.44 5.64 -2.51
CA TYR A 62 -2.40 6.42 -3.15
C TYR A 62 -1.18 6.49 -2.23
N VAL A 63 0.00 6.42 -2.84
CA VAL A 63 1.28 6.67 -2.17
C VAL A 63 1.90 7.88 -2.86
N ASP A 64 2.20 8.90 -2.08
CA ASP A 64 2.85 10.12 -2.55
C ASP A 64 4.21 10.29 -1.86
N PHE A 65 5.22 10.67 -2.64
CA PHE A 65 6.55 11.02 -2.14
C PHE A 65 6.75 12.52 -2.27
N THR A 66 6.49 13.24 -1.18
CA THR A 66 6.82 14.66 -1.10
C THR A 66 8.25 14.83 -0.57
N PRO A 67 9.07 15.73 -1.15
CA PRO A 67 10.41 16.02 -0.63
C PRO A 67 10.37 16.41 0.85
N ALA A 68 11.32 15.88 1.63
CA ALA A 68 11.53 16.31 3.00
C ALA A 68 12.44 17.55 3.05
N GLU A 69 12.23 18.41 4.05
CA GLU A 69 13.13 19.52 4.40
C GLU A 69 14.27 19.06 5.32
#